data_AF-A0A8H5SW62-F1
#
_entry.id   AF-A0A8H5SW62-F1
#
_cell.length_a   1.000
_cell.length_b   1.000
_cell.length_c   1.000
_cell.angle_alpha   90.00
_cell.angle_beta   90.00
_cell.angle_gamma   90.00
#
_symmetry.space_group_name_H-M   'P 1'
#
loop_
_entity.id
_entity.type
_entity.pdbx_description
1 polymer ?
#
loop_
_entity_poly.entity_id
_entity_poly.type
_entity_poly.pdbx_seq_one_letter_code
_entity_poly.pdbx_strand_id
1 'polypeptide(L)'
;MPPRCYVETSPEGRPQLVTIKRSRSYHHTHRHPCDYYKVSREEWRTLIRQNELLDEANQAYAAQNETLRSRLHSSDAETHRLCHVVVPSLNDQIAKLSRDNECLRRAAEKPCDPPVHHHHQDLEKLRSKLCKLEKENKTLRDDNGDLRFRLRELSKQVDQNLSRRVADLTKQIEYWTNQSGFWKKKYDELRERHLGLITIVESKIEKTEYYDDVLKRRRVC
;
A
#
# COMPACT_ATOMS: atom_id res chain seq x y z
N MET A 1 -62.51 43.68 -51.33
CA MET A 1 -62.34 42.61 -52.34
C MET A 1 -63.65 42.49 -53.10
N PRO A 2 -63.71 42.88 -54.38
CA PRO A 2 -64.93 42.74 -55.18
C PRO A 2 -65.30 41.25 -55.34
N PRO A 3 -66.60 40.90 -55.40
CA PRO A 3 -67.03 39.52 -55.57
C PRO A 3 -66.53 38.97 -56.90
N ARG A 4 -65.83 37.83 -56.87
CA ARG A 4 -65.30 37.17 -58.06
C ARG A 4 -66.43 36.48 -58.80
N CYS A 5 -66.73 36.96 -60.01
CA CYS A 5 -67.64 36.29 -60.94
C CYS A 5 -66.83 35.34 -61.82
N TYR A 6 -67.28 34.09 -61.93
CA TYR A 6 -66.68 33.09 -62.81
C TYR A 6 -67.49 33.02 -64.12
N VAL A 7 -66.80 33.10 -65.25
CA VAL A 7 -67.41 33.00 -66.58
C VAL A 7 -66.80 31.83 -67.32
N GLU A 8 -67.64 30.88 -67.70
CA GLU A 8 -67.29 29.87 -68.69
C GLU A 8 -67.72 30.35 -70.08
N THR A 9 -66.96 29.97 -71.09
CA THR A 9 -67.32 30.22 -72.49
C THR A 9 -68.18 29.05 -72.96
N SER A 10 -69.42 29.31 -73.38
CA SER A 10 -70.25 28.24 -73.95
C SER A 10 -69.60 27.68 -75.22
N PRO A 11 -69.96 26.46 -75.67
CA PRO A 11 -69.43 25.88 -76.91
C PRO A 11 -69.66 26.75 -78.17
N GLU A 12 -70.61 27.69 -78.11
CA GLU A 12 -70.88 28.68 -79.17
C GLU A 12 -70.11 30.00 -78.99
N GLY A 13 -69.11 30.03 -78.10
CA GLY A 13 -68.21 31.17 -77.89
C GLY A 13 -68.82 32.33 -77.11
N ARG A 14 -70.03 32.18 -76.56
CA ARG A 14 -70.71 33.24 -75.79
C ARG A 14 -70.36 33.13 -74.30
N PRO A 15 -69.98 34.24 -73.64
CA PRO A 15 -69.65 34.24 -72.23
C PRO A 15 -70.91 33.99 -71.39
N GLN A 16 -70.91 32.92 -70.60
CA GLN A 16 -72.00 32.58 -69.68
C GLN A 16 -71.52 32.71 -68.23
N LEU A 17 -72.19 33.58 -67.48
CA LEU A 17 -71.93 33.78 -66.05
C LEU A 17 -72.47 32.58 -65.26
N VAL A 18 -71.58 31.87 -64.57
CA VAL A 18 -71.95 30.74 -63.73
C VAL A 18 -71.87 31.16 -62.27
N THR A 19 -73.04 31.29 -61.62
CA THR A 19 -73.12 31.60 -60.19
C THR A 19 -73.06 30.33 -59.38
N ILE A 20 -71.96 30.13 -58.67
CA ILE A 20 -71.82 29.05 -57.69
C ILE A 20 -72.75 29.36 -56.51
N LYS A 21 -73.87 28.63 -56.40
CA LYS A 21 -74.86 28.82 -55.33
C LYS A 21 -74.25 28.53 -53.95
N ARG A 22 -73.93 29.59 -53.20
CA ARG A 22 -73.77 29.52 -51.74
C ARG A 22 -74.74 30.51 -51.10
N SER A 23 -75.66 29.95 -50.32
CA SER A 23 -76.53 30.57 -49.29
C SER A 23 -77.33 31.84 -49.66
N ARG A 24 -78.65 31.72 -49.56
CA ARG A 24 -79.65 32.78 -49.80
C ARG A 24 -79.43 33.99 -48.88
N SER A 25 -78.94 35.10 -49.44
CA SER A 25 -79.19 36.45 -48.92
C SER A 25 -79.77 37.30 -50.04
N TYR A 26 -80.97 37.87 -49.80
CA TYR A 26 -81.63 38.78 -50.73
C TYR A 26 -80.93 40.14 -50.66
N HIS A 27 -80.13 40.46 -51.68
CA HIS A 27 -79.54 41.79 -51.84
C HIS A 27 -79.91 42.36 -53.21
N HIS A 28 -80.48 43.56 -53.18
CA HIS A 28 -80.90 44.34 -54.33
C HIS A 28 -79.72 44.57 -55.28
N THR A 29 -79.88 44.17 -56.53
CA THR A 29 -78.83 44.21 -57.55
C THR A 29 -78.66 45.61 -58.13
N HIS A 30 -77.56 46.28 -57.79
CA HIS A 30 -76.95 47.29 -58.67
C HIS A 30 -75.91 46.58 -59.54
N ARG A 31 -76.17 46.54 -60.85
CA ARG A 31 -75.36 45.84 -61.86
C ARG A 31 -74.16 46.72 -62.25
N HIS A 32 -72.98 46.41 -61.73
CA HIS A 32 -71.72 47.01 -62.19
C HIS A 32 -71.11 46.17 -63.34
N PRO A 33 -70.56 46.80 -64.40
CA PRO A 33 -69.82 46.11 -65.46
C PRO A 33 -68.55 45.45 -64.91
N CYS A 34 -68.19 44.27 -65.44
CA CYS A 34 -66.99 43.52 -65.06
C CYS A 34 -66.01 43.52 -66.24
N ASP A 35 -64.81 44.04 -66.02
CA ASP A 35 -63.75 44.15 -67.03
C ASP A 35 -62.99 42.82 -67.20
N TYR A 36 -62.80 42.38 -68.45
CA TYR A 36 -61.97 41.22 -68.79
C TYR A 36 -60.69 41.67 -69.53
N TYR A 37 -59.54 41.17 -69.10
CA TYR A 37 -58.24 41.44 -69.72
C TYR A 37 -57.91 40.38 -70.78
N LYS A 38 -57.45 40.81 -71.96
CA LYS A 38 -56.90 39.93 -73.01
C LYS A 38 -55.37 39.97 -72.94
N VAL A 39 -54.75 38.80 -72.90
CA VAL A 39 -53.30 38.62 -72.73
C VAL A 39 -52.73 37.90 -73.95
N SER A 40 -51.56 38.32 -74.43
CA SER A 40 -50.86 37.66 -75.54
C SER A 40 -50.31 36.28 -75.14
N ARG A 41 -49.99 35.44 -76.12
CA ARG A 41 -49.50 34.09 -75.87
C ARG A 41 -48.13 34.08 -75.17
N GLU A 42 -47.27 35.04 -75.49
CA GLU A 42 -45.96 35.23 -74.87
C GLU A 42 -46.07 35.70 -73.41
N GLU A 43 -46.97 36.64 -73.12
CA GLU A 43 -47.29 37.05 -71.75
C GLU A 43 -47.87 35.89 -70.93
N TRP A 44 -48.73 35.07 -71.54
CA TRP A 44 -49.26 33.85 -70.91
C TRP A 44 -48.15 32.84 -70.58
N ARG A 45 -47.21 32.57 -71.50
CA ARG A 45 -46.05 31.70 -71.22
C ARG A 45 -45.16 32.26 -70.11
N THR A 46 -45.02 33.58 -70.02
CA THR A 46 -44.24 34.24 -68.96
C THR A 46 -44.93 34.10 -67.61
N LEU A 47 -46.25 34.26 -67.56
CA LEU A 47 -47.06 34.04 -66.36
C LEU A 47 -46.98 32.58 -65.87
N ILE A 48 -47.01 31.60 -66.77
CA ILE A 48 -46.82 30.18 -66.41
C ILE A 48 -45.47 29.97 -65.74
N ARG A 49 -44.38 30.45 -66.35
CA ARG A 49 -43.02 30.31 -65.79
C ARG A 49 -42.88 30.99 -64.43
N GLN A 50 -43.49 32.16 -64.25
CA GLN A 50 -43.53 32.84 -62.96
C GLN A 50 -44.33 32.03 -61.92
N ASN A 51 -45.44 31.42 -62.33
CA ASN A 51 -46.22 30.57 -61.45
C ASN A 51 -45.45 29.31 -61.03
N GLU A 52 -44.75 28.66 -61.96
CA GLU A 52 -43.88 27.51 -61.66
C GLU A 52 -42.77 27.87 -60.66
N LEU A 53 -42.09 29.00 -60.85
CA LEU A 53 -41.07 29.48 -59.90
C LEU A 53 -41.66 29.82 -58.52
N LEU A 54 -42.88 30.38 -58.49
CA LEU A 54 -43.59 30.64 -57.24
C LEU A 54 -43.98 29.33 -56.54
N ASP A 55 -44.41 28.32 -57.29
CA ASP A 55 -44.75 27.00 -56.76
C ASP A 55 -43.51 26.28 -56.20
N GLU A 56 -42.38 26.34 -56.90
CA GLU A 56 -41.08 25.82 -56.42
C GLU A 56 -40.63 26.52 -55.12
N ALA A 57 -40.72 27.86 -55.07
CA ALA A 57 -40.39 28.62 -53.87
C ALA A 57 -41.33 28.27 -52.71
N ASN A 58 -42.63 28.15 -52.96
CA ASN A 58 -43.62 27.75 -51.95
C ASN A 58 -43.33 26.35 -51.40
N GLN A 59 -42.95 25.39 -52.26
CA GLN A 59 -42.56 24.05 -51.83
C GLN A 59 -41.29 24.08 -50.98
N ALA A 60 -40.29 24.87 -51.36
CA ALA A 60 -39.07 25.03 -50.57
C ALA A 60 -39.36 25.65 -49.19
N TYR A 61 -40.20 26.69 -49.12
CA TYR A 61 -40.63 27.27 -47.85
C TYR A 61 -41.47 26.31 -47.01
N ALA A 62 -42.31 25.47 -47.61
CA ALA A 62 -43.05 24.43 -46.90
C ALA A 62 -42.11 23.40 -46.27
N ALA A 63 -41.11 22.93 -47.01
CA ALA A 63 -40.09 22.00 -46.51
C ALA A 63 -39.24 22.61 -45.37
N GLN A 64 -38.86 23.88 -45.50
CA GLN A 64 -38.16 24.61 -44.45
C GLN A 64 -39.02 24.76 -43.19
N ASN A 65 -40.30 25.13 -43.35
CA ASN A 65 -41.23 25.23 -42.24
C ASN A 65 -41.39 23.89 -41.51
N GLU A 66 -41.50 22.78 -42.24
CA GLU A 66 -41.61 21.45 -41.64
C GLU A 66 -40.34 21.04 -40.89
N THR A 67 -39.18 21.38 -41.44
CA THR A 67 -37.89 21.18 -40.76
C THR A 67 -37.80 22.00 -39.47
N LEU A 68 -38.22 23.27 -39.50
CA LEU A 68 -38.22 24.14 -38.33
C LEU A 68 -39.19 23.66 -37.26
N ARG A 69 -40.40 23.22 -37.63
CA ARG A 69 -41.35 22.62 -36.70
C ARG A 69 -40.79 21.36 -36.04
N SER A 70 -40.17 20.48 -36.82
CA SER A 70 -39.53 19.27 -36.30
C SER A 70 -38.42 19.60 -35.30
N ARG A 71 -37.56 20.58 -35.63
CA ARG A 71 -36.48 21.05 -34.74
C ARG A 71 -37.03 21.69 -33.46
N LEU A 72 -38.08 22.51 -33.57
CA LEU A 72 -38.73 23.10 -32.41
C LEU A 72 -39.28 22.01 -31.49
N HIS A 73 -39.98 21.01 -32.04
CA HIS A 73 -40.50 19.89 -31.27
C HIS A 73 -39.40 19.10 -30.55
N SER A 74 -38.28 18.81 -31.23
CA SER A 74 -37.12 18.17 -30.59
C SER A 74 -36.51 19.03 -29.48
N SER A 75 -36.41 20.34 -29.70
CA SER A 75 -35.90 21.29 -28.70
C SER A 75 -36.82 21.37 -27.48
N ASP A 76 -38.13 21.39 -27.67
CA ASP A 76 -39.12 21.39 -26.59
C ASP A 76 -39.06 20.09 -25.78
N ALA A 77 -38.95 18.94 -26.45
CA ALA A 77 -38.81 17.65 -25.80
C ALA A 77 -37.53 17.57 -24.93
N GLU A 78 -36.39 18.06 -25.46
CA GLU A 78 -35.13 18.07 -24.70
C GLU A 78 -35.19 19.07 -23.53
N THR A 79 -35.82 20.24 -23.73
CA THR A 79 -36.04 21.21 -22.65
C THR A 79 -36.87 20.59 -21.54
N HIS A 80 -37.96 19.89 -21.87
CA HIS A 80 -38.75 19.16 -20.89
C HIS A 80 -37.96 18.09 -20.16
N ARG A 81 -37.14 17.29 -20.87
CA ARG A 81 -36.28 16.28 -20.25
C ARG A 81 -35.30 16.90 -19.25
N LEU A 82 -34.62 17.98 -19.64
CA LEU A 82 -33.65 18.64 -18.78
C LEU A 82 -34.34 19.25 -17.55
N CYS A 83 -35.42 20.01 -17.75
CA CYS A 83 -36.12 20.71 -16.68
C CYS A 83 -36.86 19.79 -15.71
N HIS A 84 -37.46 18.70 -16.18
CA HIS A 84 -38.33 17.86 -15.36
C HIS A 84 -37.72 16.54 -14.92
N VAL A 85 -36.65 16.07 -15.56
CA VAL A 85 -36.00 14.80 -15.21
C VAL A 85 -34.62 15.03 -14.65
N VAL A 86 -33.74 15.69 -15.41
CA VAL A 86 -32.32 15.79 -15.07
C VAL A 86 -32.09 16.75 -13.90
N VAL A 87 -32.62 17.97 -13.99
CA VAL A 87 -32.43 19.00 -12.95
C VAL A 87 -33.00 18.55 -11.59
N PRO A 88 -34.23 18.00 -11.49
CA PRO A 88 -34.75 17.51 -10.22
C PRO A 88 -33.92 16.35 -9.64
N SER A 89 -33.50 15.38 -10.47
CA SER A 89 -32.68 14.27 -10.02
C SER A 89 -31.33 14.71 -9.44
N LEU A 90 -30.68 15.69 -10.08
CA LEU A 90 -29.42 16.25 -9.57
C LEU A 90 -29.65 17.02 -8.27
N ASN A 91 -30.74 17.79 -8.17
CA ASN A 91 -31.09 18.51 -6.93
C ASN A 91 -31.33 17.53 -5.77
N ASP A 92 -32.00 16.40 -6.00
CA ASP A 92 -32.21 15.37 -4.98
C ASP A 92 -30.89 14.75 -4.50
N GLN A 93 -29.96 14.49 -5.42
CA GLN A 93 -28.63 13.99 -5.09
C GLN A 93 -27.81 15.00 -4.29
N ILE A 94 -27.83 16.28 -4.69
CA ILE A 94 -27.17 17.36 -3.95
C ILE A 94 -27.78 17.48 -2.54
N ALA A 95 -29.09 17.40 -2.40
CA ALA A 95 -29.78 17.46 -1.11
C ALA A 95 -29.41 16.28 -0.21
N LYS A 96 -29.25 15.07 -0.76
CA LYS A 96 -28.80 13.89 -0.03
C LYS A 96 -27.36 14.04 0.46
N LEU A 97 -26.43 14.37 -0.44
CA LEU A 97 -25.01 14.56 -0.09
C LEU A 97 -24.81 15.70 0.90
N SER A 98 -25.61 16.77 0.80
CA SER A 98 -25.59 17.87 1.76
C SER A 98 -26.01 17.41 3.16
N ARG A 99 -27.08 16.61 3.26
CA ARG A 99 -27.52 16.01 4.53
C ARG A 99 -26.46 15.09 5.12
N ASP A 100 -25.86 14.22 4.32
CA ASP A 100 -24.81 13.30 4.78
C ASP A 100 -23.58 14.07 5.27
N ASN A 101 -23.14 15.09 4.54
CA ASN A 101 -22.05 15.97 4.97
C ASN A 101 -22.36 16.68 6.30
N GLU A 102 -23.59 17.17 6.46
CA GLU A 102 -24.01 17.82 7.69
C GLU A 102 -24.04 16.82 8.87
N CYS A 103 -24.51 15.60 8.65
CA CYS A 103 -24.44 14.52 9.65
C CYS A 103 -23.00 14.19 10.04
N LEU A 104 -22.08 14.09 9.08
CA LEU A 104 -20.66 13.84 9.35
C LEU A 104 -20.02 15.00 10.12
N ARG A 105 -20.33 16.25 9.75
CA ARG A 105 -19.87 17.43 10.49
C ARG A 105 -20.41 17.43 11.91
N ARG A 106 -21.71 17.20 12.11
CA ARG A 106 -22.28 17.06 13.47
C ARG A 106 -21.65 15.91 14.24
N ALA A 107 -21.33 14.79 13.61
CA ALA A 107 -20.65 13.66 14.26
C ALA A 107 -19.20 14.01 14.66
N ALA A 108 -18.52 14.84 13.86
CA ALA A 108 -17.17 15.34 14.17
C ALA A 108 -17.18 16.48 15.20
N GLU A 109 -18.20 17.34 15.18
CA GLU A 109 -18.35 18.50 16.07
C GLU A 109 -19.02 18.15 17.40
N LYS A 110 -19.82 17.07 17.47
CA LYS A 110 -20.31 16.55 18.74
C LYS A 110 -19.07 16.28 19.59
N PRO A 111 -18.85 17.02 20.69
CA PRO A 111 -17.73 16.77 21.57
C PRO A 111 -17.83 15.30 21.92
N CYS A 112 -16.76 14.55 21.66
CA CYS A 112 -16.71 13.14 21.99
C CYS A 112 -17.33 12.94 23.37
N ASP A 113 -18.45 12.22 23.42
CA ASP A 113 -19.02 11.75 24.68
C ASP A 113 -17.90 11.03 25.47
N PRO A 114 -18.00 10.90 26.80
CA PRO A 114 -16.92 10.46 27.70
C PRO A 114 -16.05 9.26 27.27
N PRO A 115 -16.54 8.23 26.54
CA PRO A 115 -15.72 7.06 26.19
C PRO A 115 -14.46 7.38 25.38
N VAL A 116 -14.49 8.36 24.47
CA VAL A 116 -13.35 8.61 23.57
C VAL A 116 -12.23 9.40 24.27
N HIS A 117 -12.58 10.28 25.22
CA HIS A 117 -11.58 10.94 26.07
C HIS A 117 -10.89 9.93 27.00
N HIS A 118 -11.63 8.95 27.54
CA HIS A 118 -11.03 7.86 28.32
C HIS A 118 -10.11 6.99 27.46
N HIS A 119 -10.51 6.62 26.24
CA HIS A 119 -9.64 5.88 25.34
C HIS A 119 -8.38 6.67 24.96
N HIS A 120 -8.49 7.97 24.69
CA HIS A 120 -7.32 8.80 24.41
C HIS A 120 -6.39 8.89 25.62
N GLN A 121 -6.93 9.13 26.82
CA GLN A 121 -6.15 9.20 28.04
C GLN A 121 -5.48 7.87 28.39
N ASP A 122 -6.16 6.74 28.15
CA ASP A 122 -5.60 5.41 28.37
C ASP A 122 -4.56 5.04 27.33
N LEU A 123 -4.72 5.45 26.07
CA LEU A 123 -3.68 5.36 25.04
C LEU A 123 -2.44 6.16 25.43
N GLU A 124 -2.58 7.38 25.96
CA GLU A 124 -1.44 8.19 26.43
C GLU A 124 -0.76 7.57 27.66
N LYS A 125 -1.53 7.00 28.60
CA LYS A 125 -0.96 6.23 29.72
C LYS A 125 -0.20 5.00 29.23
N LEU A 126 -0.74 4.28 28.25
CA LEU A 126 -0.08 3.11 27.66
C LEU A 126 1.19 3.49 26.91
N ARG A 127 1.17 4.58 26.12
CA ARG A 127 2.36 5.14 25.46
C ARG A 127 3.44 5.53 26.47
N SER A 128 3.03 6.19 27.56
CA SER A 128 3.94 6.57 28.64
C SER A 128 4.56 5.34 29.34
N LYS A 129 3.75 4.31 29.61
CA LYS A 129 4.23 3.04 30.17
C LYS A 129 5.18 2.32 29.22
N LEU A 130 4.86 2.25 27.93
CA LEU A 130 5.73 1.67 26.90
C LEU A 130 7.08 2.40 26.87
N CYS A 131 7.09 3.73 26.83
CA CYS A 131 8.33 4.51 26.86
C CYS A 131 9.18 4.26 28.12
N LYS A 132 8.54 4.08 29.29
CA LYS A 132 9.26 3.71 30.53
C LYS A 132 9.85 2.30 30.43
N LEU A 133 9.05 1.32 30.01
CA LEU A 133 9.48 -0.07 29.85
C LEU A 133 10.59 -0.19 28.80
N GLU A 134 10.56 0.57 27.71
CA GLU A 134 11.64 0.60 26.71
C GLU A 134 12.95 1.14 27.29
N LYS A 135 12.89 2.20 28.10
CA LYS A 135 14.06 2.74 28.80
C LYS A 135 14.63 1.74 29.80
N GLU A 136 13.77 1.12 30.61
CA GLU A 136 14.17 0.07 31.57
C GLU A 136 14.76 -1.16 30.85
N ASN A 137 14.19 -1.56 29.70
CA ASN A 137 14.73 -2.66 28.91
C ASN A 137 16.12 -2.32 28.36
N LYS A 138 16.32 -1.07 27.91
CA LYS A 138 17.62 -0.60 27.46
C LYS A 138 18.65 -0.64 28.60
N THR A 139 18.33 -0.08 29.78
CA THR A 139 19.25 -0.10 30.92
C THR A 139 19.57 -1.54 31.34
N LEU A 140 18.58 -2.43 31.38
CA LEU A 140 18.81 -3.84 31.70
C LEU A 140 19.70 -4.56 30.67
N ARG A 141 19.61 -4.21 29.38
CA ARG A 141 20.49 -4.76 28.35
C ARG A 141 21.93 -4.27 28.52
N ASP A 142 22.09 -2.98 28.81
CA ASP A 142 23.40 -2.36 29.05
C ASP A 142 24.06 -3.02 30.29
N ASP A 143 23.33 -3.13 31.40
CA ASP A 143 23.79 -3.79 32.63
C ASP A 143 24.15 -5.26 32.39
N ASN A 144 23.34 -5.99 31.63
CA ASN A 144 23.63 -7.39 31.27
C ASN A 144 24.89 -7.49 30.39
N GLY A 145 25.10 -6.53 29.49
CA GLY A 145 26.32 -6.39 28.71
C GLY A 145 27.56 -6.24 29.60
N ASP A 146 27.50 -5.33 30.57
CA ASP A 146 28.57 -5.07 31.53
C ASP A 146 28.85 -6.29 32.42
N LEU A 147 27.79 -6.95 32.92
CA LEU A 147 27.93 -8.16 33.72
C LEU A 147 28.57 -9.30 32.93
N ARG A 148 28.17 -9.50 31.66
CA ARG A 148 28.80 -10.50 30.78
C ARG A 148 30.27 -10.16 30.52
N PHE A 149 30.60 -8.89 30.35
CA PHE A 149 31.98 -8.44 30.21
C PHE A 149 32.81 -8.76 31.47
N ARG A 150 32.31 -8.38 32.65
CA ARG A 150 32.97 -8.67 33.94
C ARG A 150 33.15 -10.17 34.17
N LEU A 151 32.13 -10.97 33.86
CA LEU A 151 32.20 -12.43 33.97
C LEU A 151 33.32 -13.01 33.10
N ARG A 152 33.43 -12.56 31.84
CA ARG A 152 34.51 -12.99 30.94
C ARG A 152 35.90 -12.61 31.47
N GLU A 153 36.04 -11.39 31.99
CA GLU A 153 37.32 -10.92 32.52
C GLU A 153 37.72 -11.67 33.79
N LEU A 154 36.78 -11.88 34.72
CA LEU A 154 37.04 -12.67 35.93
C LEU A 154 37.37 -14.13 35.59
N SER A 155 36.65 -14.75 34.65
CA SER A 155 36.96 -16.12 34.19
C SER A 155 38.38 -16.18 33.64
N LYS A 156 38.75 -15.23 32.78
CA LYS A 156 40.11 -15.14 32.22
C LYS A 156 41.18 -14.97 33.29
N GLN A 157 40.93 -14.13 34.30
CA GLN A 157 41.85 -13.94 35.42
C GLN A 157 42.03 -15.23 36.24
N VAL A 158 40.93 -15.94 36.52
CA VAL A 158 40.97 -17.24 37.21
C VAL A 158 41.77 -18.24 36.39
N ASP A 159 41.49 -18.39 35.11
CA ASP A 159 42.20 -19.34 34.23
C ASP A 159 43.69 -19.03 34.16
N GLN A 160 44.07 -17.75 34.03
CA GLN A 160 45.47 -17.34 34.00
C GLN A 160 46.19 -17.60 35.33
N ASN A 161 45.55 -17.26 36.45
CA ASN A 161 46.13 -17.46 37.78
C ASN A 161 46.29 -18.95 38.10
N LEU A 162 45.27 -19.76 37.81
CA LEU A 162 45.33 -21.20 37.99
C LEU A 162 46.37 -21.83 37.07
N SER A 163 46.42 -21.44 35.79
CA SER A 163 47.40 -21.96 34.83
C SER A 163 48.84 -21.66 35.27
N ARG A 164 49.11 -20.43 35.75
CA ARG A 164 50.43 -20.07 36.31
C ARG A 164 50.77 -20.92 37.53
N ARG A 165 49.84 -21.04 38.48
CA ARG A 165 50.05 -21.83 39.70
C ARG A 165 50.31 -23.30 39.41
N VAL A 166 49.55 -23.89 38.48
CA VAL A 166 49.74 -25.28 38.03
C VAL A 166 51.10 -25.44 37.37
N ALA A 167 51.51 -24.52 36.50
CA ALA A 167 52.83 -24.56 35.87
C ALA A 167 53.97 -24.50 36.89
N ASP A 168 53.86 -23.63 37.89
CA ASP A 168 54.88 -23.51 38.95
C ASP A 168 54.93 -24.76 39.83
N LEU A 169 53.78 -25.32 40.22
CA LEU A 169 53.72 -26.57 40.98
C LEU A 169 54.27 -27.74 40.17
N THR A 170 54.00 -27.80 38.87
CA THR A 170 54.54 -28.84 37.97
C THR A 170 56.07 -28.78 37.96
N LYS A 171 56.66 -27.58 37.81
CA LYS A 171 58.12 -27.40 37.90
C LYS A 171 58.69 -27.82 39.25
N GLN A 172 57.99 -27.52 40.34
CA GLN A 172 58.43 -27.94 41.69
C GLN A 172 58.37 -29.46 41.86
N ILE A 173 57.32 -30.11 41.35
CA ILE A 173 57.20 -31.58 41.36
C ILE A 173 58.35 -32.20 40.56
N GLU A 174 58.62 -31.71 39.35
CA GLU A 174 59.74 -32.17 38.53
C GLU A 174 61.08 -32.00 39.25
N TYR A 175 61.32 -30.83 39.85
CA TYR A 175 62.52 -30.56 40.64
C TYR A 175 62.71 -31.58 41.77
N TRP A 176 61.69 -31.77 42.62
CA TRP A 176 61.78 -32.69 43.76
C TRP A 176 61.83 -34.15 43.34
N THR A 177 61.19 -34.52 42.24
CA THR A 177 61.30 -35.86 41.64
C THR A 177 62.74 -36.13 41.21
N ASN A 178 63.39 -35.17 40.55
CA ASN A 178 64.79 -35.27 40.16
C ASN A 178 65.72 -35.33 41.37
N GLN A 179 65.47 -34.51 42.40
CA GLN A 179 66.26 -34.52 43.65
C GLN A 179 66.14 -35.86 44.37
N SER A 180 64.92 -36.39 44.53
CA SER A 180 64.72 -37.69 45.18
C SER A 180 65.40 -38.82 44.41
N GLY A 181 65.34 -38.82 43.07
CA GLY A 181 66.06 -39.76 42.22
C GLY A 181 67.59 -39.66 42.38
N PHE A 182 68.13 -38.45 42.41
CA PHE A 182 69.57 -38.22 42.64
C PHE A 182 70.03 -38.78 43.98
N TRP A 183 69.32 -38.44 45.07
CA TRP A 183 69.68 -38.89 46.41
C TRP A 183 69.51 -40.39 46.60
N LYS A 184 68.47 -40.99 46.01
CA LYS A 184 68.28 -42.44 45.99
C LYS A 184 69.48 -43.13 45.32
N LYS A 185 69.89 -42.66 44.14
CA LYS A 185 71.07 -43.19 43.44
C LYS A 185 72.33 -43.06 44.29
N LYS A 186 72.54 -41.91 44.95
CA LYS A 186 73.69 -41.70 45.85
C LYS A 186 73.69 -42.63 47.05
N TYR A 187 72.52 -42.88 47.64
CA TYR A 187 72.36 -43.83 48.72
C TYR A 187 72.69 -45.25 48.26
N ASP A 188 72.13 -45.69 47.13
CA ASP A 188 72.38 -47.01 46.56
C ASP A 188 73.88 -47.20 46.26
N GLU A 189 74.53 -46.22 45.63
CA GLU A 189 75.99 -46.20 45.38
C GLU A 189 76.83 -46.32 46.67
N LEU A 190 76.38 -45.71 47.78
CA LEU A 190 77.07 -45.78 49.06
C LEU A 190 76.84 -47.12 49.77
N ARG A 191 75.60 -47.62 49.70
CA ARG A 191 75.20 -48.90 50.27
C ARG A 191 75.97 -50.06 49.63
N GLU A 192 76.05 -50.09 48.30
CA GLU A 192 76.84 -51.11 47.57
C GLU A 192 78.32 -51.07 47.95
N ARG A 193 78.91 -49.88 48.06
CA ARG A 193 80.30 -49.73 48.54
C ARG A 193 80.47 -50.24 49.97
N HIS A 194 79.53 -49.94 50.86
CA HIS A 194 79.57 -50.41 52.24
C HIS A 194 79.46 -51.93 52.35
N LEU A 195 78.54 -52.55 51.60
CA LEU A 195 78.41 -54.01 51.52
C LEU A 195 79.70 -54.66 50.96
N GLY A 196 80.30 -54.07 49.93
CA GLY A 196 81.59 -54.51 49.41
C GLY A 196 82.71 -54.45 50.46
N LEU A 197 82.77 -53.39 51.27
CA LEU A 197 83.74 -53.28 52.35
C LEU A 197 83.52 -54.31 53.46
N ILE A 198 82.26 -54.56 53.87
CA ILE A 198 81.93 -55.61 54.84
C ILE A 198 82.44 -56.96 54.34
N THR A 199 82.15 -57.31 53.09
CA THR A 199 82.59 -58.58 52.48
C THR A 199 84.11 -58.73 52.52
N ILE A 200 84.85 -57.65 52.24
CA ILE A 200 86.33 -57.66 52.31
C ILE A 200 86.83 -57.85 53.75
N VAL A 201 86.19 -57.19 54.72
CA VAL A 201 86.55 -57.31 56.14
C VAL A 201 86.28 -58.72 56.65
N GLU A 202 85.11 -59.29 56.35
CA GLU A 202 84.75 -60.67 56.68
C GLU A 202 85.78 -61.66 56.11
N SER A 203 86.13 -61.53 54.83
CA SER A 203 87.16 -62.36 54.21
C SER A 203 88.54 -62.22 54.88
N LYS A 204 88.91 -61.01 55.33
CA LYS A 204 90.16 -60.80 56.07
C LYS A 204 90.12 -61.41 57.47
N ILE A 205 88.97 -61.33 58.16
CA ILE A 205 88.77 -61.96 59.47
C ILE A 205 88.93 -63.47 59.32
N GLU A 206 88.21 -64.11 58.40
CA GLU A 206 88.31 -65.56 58.12
C GLU A 206 89.77 -65.98 57.83
N LYS A 207 90.48 -65.19 57.02
CA LYS A 207 91.88 -65.46 56.70
C LYS A 207 92.79 -65.35 57.93
N THR A 208 92.53 -64.38 58.81
CA THR A 208 93.31 -64.18 60.05
C THR A 208 93.05 -65.32 61.03
N GLU A 209 91.78 -65.72 61.20
CA GLU A 209 91.38 -66.87 62.01
C GLU A 209 92.05 -68.16 61.52
N TYR A 210 92.10 -68.37 60.20
CA TYR A 210 92.82 -69.50 59.61
C TYR A 210 94.32 -69.48 59.93
N TYR A 211 94.98 -68.32 59.83
CA TYR A 211 96.40 -68.21 60.19
C TYR A 211 96.64 -68.46 61.68
N ASP A 212 95.80 -67.91 62.56
CA ASP A 212 95.87 -68.13 63.99
C ASP A 212 95.73 -69.62 64.34
N ASP A 213 94.81 -70.33 63.68
CA ASP A 213 94.64 -71.77 63.83
C ASP A 213 95.88 -72.56 63.40
N VAL A 214 96.52 -72.17 62.29
CA VAL A 214 97.76 -72.81 61.82
C VAL A 214 98.91 -72.57 62.81
N LEU A 215 99.04 -71.35 63.34
CA LEU A 215 100.08 -71.01 64.32
C LEU A 215 99.89 -71.79 65.63
N LYS A 216 98.66 -71.84 66.16
CA LYS A 216 98.29 -72.64 67.33
C LYS A 216 98.65 -74.13 67.14
N ARG A 217 98.37 -74.71 65.97
CA ARG A 217 98.71 -76.11 65.66
C ARG A 217 100.22 -76.36 65.62
N ARG A 218 101.02 -75.38 65.20
CA ARG A 218 102.48 -75.49 65.07
C ARG A 218 103.24 -75.15 66.37
N ARG A 219 102.56 -74.74 67.45
CA ARG A 219 103.18 -74.31 68.73
C ARG A 219 104.21 -73.20 68.55
N VAL A 220 104.00 -72.33 67.57
CA VAL A 220 104.78 -71.10 67.37
C VAL A 220 103.90 -70.00 67.94
N CYS A 221 104.23 -69.57 69.16
CA CYS A 221 103.36 -68.89 70.14
C CYS A 221 102.50 -69.85 70.97
#